data_AF-A0ABC8D962-F1
#
_entry.id   AF-A0ABC8D962-F1
#
_cell.length_a   1.000
_cell.length_b   1.000
_cell.length_c   1.000
_cell.angle_alpha   90.00
_cell.angle_beta   90.00
_cell.angle_gamma   90.00
#
_symmetry.space_group_name_H-M   'P 1'
#
loop_
_entity.id
_entity.type
_entity.pdbx_description
1 polymer ?
#
loop_
_entity_poly.entity_id
_entity_poly.type
_entity_poly.pdbx_seq_one_letter_code
_entity_poly.pdbx_strand_id
1 'polypeptide(L)' 'MKTKKVTIPARDTNGFLTGFKTINALWECPTCGGEMGNPQLTQHAEDGFFGQVHIWKNPCGHVAHYKNLQIVGDAE' A
#
# COMPACT_ATOMS: atom_id res chain seq x y z
N MET A 1 0.20 -10.95 -14.88
CA MET A 1 0.54 -10.21 -13.65
C MET A 1 -0.67 -9.35 -13.27
N LYS A 2 -1.21 -9.51 -12.05
CA LYS A 2 -2.27 -8.63 -11.56
C LYS A 2 -1.60 -7.43 -10.90
N THR A 3 -1.76 -6.25 -11.47
CA THR A 3 -1.31 -4.99 -10.87
C THR A 3 -2.52 -4.23 -10.37
N LYS A 4 -2.38 -3.50 -9.25
CA LYS A 4 -3.42 -2.60 -8.76
C LYS A 4 -2.85 -1.25 -8.39
N LYS A 5 -3.61 -0.21 -8.72
CA LYS A 5 -3.36 1.16 -8.28
C LYS A 5 -3.85 1.31 -6.84
N VAL A 6 -2.96 1.66 -5.92
CA VAL A 6 -3.26 1.88 -4.50
C VAL A 6 -2.59 3.14 -3.97
N THR A 7 -3.31 3.85 -3.12
CA THR A 7 -2.81 5.01 -2.37
C THR A 7 -2.28 4.56 -1.03
N ILE A 8 -1.02 4.85 -0.74
CA ILE A 8 -0.33 4.48 0.50
C ILE A 8 0.26 5.73 1.15
N PRO A 9 0.53 5.72 2.47
CA PRO A 9 1.28 6.80 3.11
C PRO A 9 2.70 6.88 2.50
N ALA A 10 3.10 8.08 2.10
CA ALA A 10 4.46 8.41 1.73
C ALA A 10 5.24 8.71 3.01
N ARG A 11 6.35 7.99 3.23
CA ARG A 11 7.18 8.15 4.41
C ARG A 11 8.61 8.47 4.00
N ASP A 12 9.26 9.35 4.76
CA ASP A 12 10.70 9.65 4.62
C ASP A 12 11.57 8.47 5.12
N THR A 13 12.88 8.53 4.87
CA THR A 13 13.92 7.64 5.42
C THR A 13 13.80 7.40 6.93
N ASN A 14 13.36 8.41 7.69
CA ASN A 14 13.16 8.32 9.14
C ASN A 14 11.82 7.68 9.55
N GLY A 15 10.95 7.34 8.59
CA GLY A 15 9.64 6.74 8.82
C GLY A 15 8.50 7.72 9.12
N PHE A 16 8.78 9.03 9.14
CA PHE A 16 7.77 10.07 9.30
C PHE A 16 6.90 10.20 8.05
N LEU A 17 5.60 10.42 8.27
CA LEU A 17 4.64 10.68 7.19
C LEU A 17 4.96 12.03 6.54
N THR A 18 5.17 12.00 5.23
CA THR A 18 5.39 13.21 4.41
C THR A 18 4.21 13.49 3.48
N GLY A 19 3.23 12.59 3.41
CA GLY A 19 2.01 12.74 2.63
C GLY A 19 1.43 11.40 2.20
N PHE A 20 0.70 11.41 1.09
CA PHE A 20 0.11 10.21 0.49
C PHE A 20 0.54 10.12 -0.97
N LYS A 21 0.83 8.91 -1.44
CA LYS A 21 1.18 8.68 -2.85
C LYS A 21 0.42 7.51 -3.41
N THR A 22 0.08 7.61 -4.70
CA THR A 22 -0.55 6.53 -5.44
C THR A 22 0.51 5.77 -6.23
N ILE A 23 0.58 4.46 -6.03
CA ILE A 23 1.51 3.56 -6.71
C ILE A 23 0.73 2.51 -7.48
N ASN A 24 1.34 1.97 -8.53
CA ASN A 24 0.91 0.72 -9.13
C ASN A 24 1.73 -0.40 -8.48
N ALA A 25 1.06 -1.30 -7.76
CA ALA A 25 1.71 -2.39 -7.05
C ALA A 25 1.34 -3.74 -7.70
N LEU A 26 2.30 -4.66 -7.74
CA LEU A 26 2.04 -6.06 -8.02
C LEU A 26 1.15 -6.62 -6.91
N TRP A 27 0.02 -7.20 -7.29
CA TRP A 27 -1.06 -7.55 -6.38
C TRP A 27 -0.97 -9.00 -5.90
N GLU A 28 0.12 -9.31 -5.23
CA GLU A 28 0.42 -10.62 -4.66
C GLU A 28 1.05 -10.47 -3.28
N CYS A 29 0.74 -11.42 -2.39
CA CYS A 29 1.20 -11.36 -1.02
C CYS A 29 2.73 -11.52 -0.99
N PRO A 30 3.50 -10.52 -0.55
CA PRO A 30 4.96 -10.55 -0.62
C PRO A 30 5.58 -11.66 0.25
N THR A 31 4.81 -12.24 1.17
CA THR A 31 5.25 -13.33 2.06
C THR A 31 5.08 -14.71 1.44
N CYS A 32 4.05 -14.94 0.62
CA CYS A 32 3.67 -16.29 0.18
C CYS A 32 3.23 -16.39 -1.28
N GLY A 33 3.27 -15.29 -2.04
CA GLY A 33 2.81 -15.23 -3.44
C GLY A 33 1.30 -15.39 -3.64
N GLY A 34 0.52 -15.54 -2.56
CA GLY A 34 -0.93 -15.71 -2.62
C GLY A 34 -1.66 -14.45 -3.10
N GLU A 35 -2.91 -14.60 -3.52
CA GLU A 35 -3.72 -13.44 -3.94
C GLU A 35 -3.96 -12.48 -2.77
N MET A 36 -3.77 -11.18 -3.01
CA MET A 36 -4.07 -10.14 -2.02
C MET A 36 -5.55 -9.77 -2.05
N GLY A 37 -6.07 -9.38 -0.90
CA GLY A 37 -7.46 -8.93 -0.77
C GLY A 37 -7.78 -7.70 -1.61
N ASN A 38 -9.05 -7.33 -1.71
CA ASN A 38 -9.44 -6.11 -2.39
C ASN A 38 -9.02 -4.88 -1.57
N PRO A 39 -8.33 -3.90 -2.19
CA PRO A 39 -8.00 -2.66 -1.51
C PRO A 39 -9.27 -1.83 -1.31
N GLN A 40 -9.46 -1.35 -0.10
CA GLN A 40 -10.57 -0.50 0.34
C GLN A 40 -10.00 0.82 0.83
N LEU A 41 -10.56 1.92 0.34
CA LEU A 41 -10.15 3.24 0.76
C LEU A 41 -10.64 3.51 2.19
N THR A 42 -9.73 3.91 3.07
CA THR A 42 -10.02 4.29 4.46
C THR A 42 -9.43 5.65 4.77
N GLN A 43 -10.04 6.37 5.72
CA GLN A 43 -9.47 7.60 6.24
C GLN A 43 -8.23 7.29 7.07
N HIS A 44 -7.20 8.12 6.90
CA HIS A 44 -5.96 8.05 7.67
C HIS A 44 -5.63 9.44 8.19
N ALA A 45 -5.40 9.51 9.49
CA ALA A 45 -4.98 10.72 10.18
C ALA A 45 -3.76 10.37 11.05
N GLU A 46 -2.62 10.99 10.77
CA GLU A 46 -1.36 10.76 11.49
C GLU A 46 -0.57 12.08 11.49
N ASP A 47 -0.12 12.54 12.66
CA ASP A 47 0.75 13.71 12.83
C ASP A 47 0.28 15.00 12.10
N GLY A 48 -1.03 15.27 12.13
CA GLY A 48 -1.62 16.44 11.47
C GLY A 48 -1.83 16.29 9.96
N PHE A 49 -1.40 15.18 9.35
CA PHE A 49 -1.79 14.82 7.99
C PHE A 49 -3.12 14.10 8.00
N PHE A 50 -4.05 14.55 7.16
CA PHE A 50 -5.36 13.94 6.96
C PHE A 50 -5.52 13.56 5.50
N GLY A 51 -5.87 12.30 5.23
CA GLY A 51 -6.08 11.83 3.88
C GLY A 51 -6.70 10.46 3.84
N GLN A 52 -6.53 9.78 2.70
CA GLN A 52 -7.10 8.47 2.47
C GLN A 52 -6.04 7.51 1.94
N VAL A 53 -6.04 6.30 2.49
CA VAL A 53 -5.12 5.22 2.10
C VAL A 53 -5.93 3.98 1.79
N HIS A 54 -5.40 3.12 0.93
CA HIS A 54 -6.00 1.83 0.67
C HIS A 54 -5.50 0.81 1.69
N ILE A 55 -6.42 0.16 2.40
CA ILE A 55 -6.17 -1.00 3.26
C ILE A 55 -6.74 -2.26 2.63
N TRP A 56 -6.23 -3.43 2.98
CA TRP A 56 -6.78 -4.71 2.52
C TRP A 56 -6.50 -5.78 3.57
N LYS A 57 -7.30 -6.84 3.53
CA LYS A 57 -7.06 -8.05 4.30
C LYS A 57 -6.74 -9.19 3.35
N ASN A 58 -5.56 -9.77 3.50
CA ASN A 58 -5.18 -10.89 2.66
C ASN A 58 -5.89 -12.18 3.12
N PRO A 59 -6.46 -12.97 2.20
CA PRO A 59 -7.09 -14.25 2.54
C PRO A 59 -6.09 -15.25 3.12
N CYS A 60 -4.80 -15.14 2.78
CA CYS A 60 -3.73 -15.97 3.34
C CYS A 60 -3.41 -15.66 4.81
N GLY A 61 -4.01 -14.64 5.41
CA GLY A 61 -3.78 -14.25 6.81
C GLY A 61 -2.50 -13.44 7.07
N HIS A 62 -1.57 -13.36 6.11
CA HIS A 62 -0.36 -12.55 6.24
C HIS A 62 -0.66 -11.05 6.12
N VAL A 63 0.02 -10.25 6.94
CA VAL A 63 -0.03 -8.79 6.86
C VAL A 63 0.96 -8.30 5.79
N ALA A 64 0.44 -7.82 4.65
CA ALA A 64 1.26 -7.17 3.64
C ALA A 64 1.45 -5.69 3.97
N HIS A 65 2.62 -5.35 4.50
CA HIS A 65 2.99 -3.96 4.76
C HIS A 65 3.22 -3.19 3.46
N TYR A 66 2.82 -1.90 3.42
CA TYR A 66 3.00 -1.03 2.25
C TYR A 66 4.45 -0.98 1.74
N LYS A 67 5.44 -1.02 2.65
CA LYS A 67 6.87 -1.02 2.30
C LYS A 67 7.34 -2.27 1.54
N ASN A 68 6.59 -3.37 1.65
CA ASN A 68 6.92 -4.65 1.00
C ASN A 68 6.19 -4.81 -0.35
N LEU A 69 5.40 -3.82 -0.76
CA LEU A 69 4.74 -3.87 -2.06
C LEU A 69 5.76 -3.66 -3.16
N GLN A 70 5.74 -4.56 -4.14
CA GLN A 70 6.52 -4.39 -5.34
C GLN A 70 5.83 -3.39 -6.26
N ILE A 71 6.43 -2.22 -6.42
CA ILE A 71 5.96 -1.19 -7.36
C ILE A 71 6.27 -1.66 -8.78
N VAL A 72 5.29 -1.58 -9.67
CA VAL A 72 5.36 -2.02 -11.06
C VAL A 72 4.97 -0.86 -11.98
N GLY A 73 5.95 -0.38 -12.75
CA GLY A 73 5.83 0.81 -13.60
C GLY A 73 6.38 2.07 -12.94
N ASP A 74 6.94 2.94 -13.77
CA ASP A 74 7.64 4.16 -13.37
C ASP A 74 6.68 5.14 -12.69
N ALA A 75 7.08 5.61 -11.51
CA ALA A 75 6.60 6.87 -10.99
C ALA A 75 7.25 7.96 -11.86
N GLU A 76 6.54 8.38 -12.91
CA GLU A 76 6.85 9.64 -13.63
C GLU A 76 6.60 10.84 -12.72
#